data_AF-A0A0C2J2I7-F1
#
_entry.id   AF-A0A0C2J2I7-F1
#
_cell.length_a   1.000
_cell.length_b   1.000
_cell.length_c   1.000
_cell.angle_alpha   90.00
_cell.angle_beta   90.00
_cell.angle_gamma   90.00
#
_symmetry.space_group_name_H-M   'P 1'
#
loop_
_entity.id
_entity.type
_entity.pdbx_description
1 polymer ?
#
loop_
_entity_poly.entity_id
_entity_poly.type
_entity_poly.pdbx_seq_one_letter_code
_entity_poly.pdbx_strand_id
1 'polypeptide(L)'
;MMIQGEHEGVEGFCESLEESFCGLSLNQKHLAEFYKHVIGLYFNTVKSDVLDSYINKYRFKLAEYLFTERDYKQALALFKTIIRTNTDKNLDHEMTECCCVYACLIVILCKRPEYIHKHISEIREMTSDFEESVQYLTVQRIIESYLNKNYQGIEDAVWLCLI
;
A
#
# COMPACT_ATOMS: atom_id res chain seq x y z
N MET A 1 6.32 23.84 21.17
CA MET A 1 6.61 22.41 21.36
C MET A 1 5.37 21.76 22.00
N MET A 2 4.33 21.53 21.19
CA MET A 2 3.08 20.84 21.56
C MET A 2 2.74 19.70 20.57
N ILE A 3 3.47 19.63 19.46
CA ILE A 3 3.17 18.78 18.31
C ILE A 3 3.43 17.29 18.60
N GLN A 4 4.46 16.99 19.39
CA GLN A 4 4.90 15.60 19.63
C GLN A 4 3.94 14.80 20.52
N GLY A 5 3.38 15.42 21.57
CA GLY A 5 2.42 14.77 22.47
C GLY A 5 1.02 14.61 21.86
N GLU A 6 0.62 15.48 20.91
CA GLU A 6 -0.60 15.29 20.13
C GLU A 6 -0.46 14.14 19.12
N HIS A 7 0.73 13.96 18.53
CA HIS A 7 0.99 12.86 17.59
C HIS A 7 1.02 11.48 18.26
N GLU A 8 1.75 11.33 19.37
CA GLU A 8 1.77 10.07 20.14
C GLU A 8 0.37 9.70 20.63
N GLY A 9 -0.44 10.72 21.00
CA GLY A 9 -1.84 10.53 21.35
C GLY A 9 -2.71 10.06 20.18
N VAL A 10 -2.51 10.60 18.97
CA VAL A 10 -3.22 10.16 17.76
C VAL A 10 -2.79 8.76 17.34
N GLU A 11 -1.49 8.44 17.39
CA GLU A 11 -0.99 7.09 17.06
C GLU A 11 -1.55 6.03 18.02
N GLY A 12 -1.47 6.28 19.34
CA GLY A 12 -2.04 5.37 20.34
C GLY A 12 -3.57 5.24 20.24
N PHE A 13 -4.27 6.31 19.87
CA PHE A 13 -5.71 6.25 19.62
C PHE A 13 -6.06 5.47 18.35
N CYS A 14 -5.28 5.62 17.28
CA CYS A 14 -5.43 4.85 16.05
C CYS A 14 -5.18 3.36 16.29
N GLU A 15 -4.11 2.99 17.01
CA GLU A 15 -3.81 1.61 17.37
C GLU A 15 -4.93 1.00 18.22
N SER A 16 -5.42 1.72 19.24
CA SER A 16 -6.52 1.26 20.09
C SER A 16 -7.85 1.11 19.33
N LEU A 17 -8.12 1.99 18.36
CA LEU A 17 -9.27 1.86 17.46
C LEU A 17 -9.11 0.65 16.53
N GLU A 18 -7.92 0.45 15.94
CA GLU A 18 -7.65 -0.72 15.11
C GLU A 18 -7.88 -2.02 15.88
N GLU A 19 -7.40 -2.13 17.12
CA GLU A 19 -7.65 -3.30 17.97
C GLU A 19 -9.15 -3.48 18.30
N SER A 20 -9.83 -2.39 18.65
CA SER A 20 -11.25 -2.40 19.01
C SER A 20 -12.16 -2.75 17.81
N PHE A 21 -11.79 -2.31 16.61
CA PHE A 21 -12.51 -2.62 15.37
C PHE A 21 -12.10 -3.95 14.75
N CYS A 22 -10.88 -4.45 14.92
CA CYS A 22 -10.50 -5.80 14.46
C CYS A 22 -11.31 -6.90 15.16
N GLY A 23 -11.74 -6.68 16.41
CA GLY A 23 -12.62 -7.59 17.14
C GLY A 23 -14.09 -7.60 16.68
N LEU A 24 -14.49 -6.62 15.87
CA LEU A 24 -15.85 -6.46 15.38
C LEU A 24 -15.79 -6.39 13.85
N SER A 25 -16.17 -7.46 13.16
CA SER A 25 -16.33 -7.49 11.68
C SER A 25 -17.23 -6.36 11.13
N LEU A 26 -17.88 -5.61 12.02
CA LEU A 26 -18.63 -4.39 11.80
C LEU A 26 -17.70 -3.17 11.92
N ASN A 27 -17.32 -2.61 10.76
CA ASN A 27 -16.98 -1.19 10.50
C ASN A 27 -15.62 -0.84 9.87
N GLN A 28 -15.10 -1.69 8.96
CA GLN A 28 -14.01 -1.26 8.07
C GLN A 28 -14.32 0.07 7.33
N LYS A 29 -15.60 0.35 7.02
CA LYS A 29 -16.04 1.63 6.45
C LYS A 29 -15.80 2.84 7.36
N HIS A 30 -16.12 2.73 8.66
CA HIS A 30 -15.89 3.85 9.59
C HIS A 30 -14.40 4.03 9.87
N LEU A 31 -13.63 2.93 9.88
CA LEU A 31 -12.17 3.00 9.97
C LEU A 31 -11.57 3.75 8.75
N ALA A 32 -12.09 3.50 7.55
CA ALA A 32 -11.69 4.24 6.35
C ALA A 32 -12.08 5.73 6.38
N GLU A 33 -13.28 6.05 6.85
CA GLU A 33 -13.71 7.45 7.06
C GLU A 33 -12.83 8.16 8.10
N PHE A 34 -12.47 7.45 9.17
CA PHE A 34 -11.53 7.92 10.17
C PHE A 34 -10.15 8.22 9.57
N TYR A 35 -9.54 7.31 8.81
CA TYR A 35 -8.25 7.58 8.17
C TYR A 35 -8.32 8.74 7.19
N LYS A 36 -9.40 8.86 6.39
CA LYS A 36 -9.61 10.03 5.51
C LYS A 36 -9.62 11.34 6.31
N HIS A 37 -10.28 11.34 7.47
CA HIS A 37 -10.34 12.50 8.35
C HIS A 37 -8.96 12.85 8.90
N VAL A 38 -8.22 11.87 9.44
CA VAL A 38 -6.86 12.04 9.97
C VAL A 38 -5.91 12.59 8.89
N ILE A 39 -5.92 12.01 7.69
CA ILE A 39 -5.13 12.51 6.55
C ILE A 39 -5.48 13.97 6.22
N GLY A 40 -6.78 14.29 6.20
CA GLY A 40 -7.25 15.65 5.91
C GLY A 40 -6.83 16.67 6.97
N LEU A 41 -6.84 16.28 8.25
CA LEU A 41 -6.38 17.14 9.34
C LEU A 41 -4.89 17.46 9.19
N TYR A 42 -4.07 16.44 8.97
CA TYR A 42 -2.62 16.60 8.86
C TYR A 42 -2.19 17.36 7.61
N PHE A 43 -2.85 17.14 6.47
CA PHE A 43 -2.57 17.87 5.23
C PHE A 43 -2.81 19.39 5.36
N ASN A 44 -3.78 19.80 6.18
CA ASN A 44 -4.14 21.21 6.35
C ASN A 44 -3.36 21.93 7.47
N THR A 45 -2.70 21.21 8.37
CA THR A 45 -2.16 21.80 9.61
C THR A 45 -0.65 21.91 9.66
N VAL A 46 0.13 21.09 8.95
CA VAL A 46 1.59 21.07 9.17
C VAL A 46 2.42 20.87 7.90
N LYS A 47 3.41 21.75 7.68
CA LYS A 47 4.42 21.67 6.60
C LYS A 47 5.74 21.10 7.14
N SER A 48 5.80 19.81 7.44
CA SER A 48 7.02 19.17 7.95
C SER A 48 7.20 17.80 7.32
N ASP A 49 8.44 17.48 6.92
CA ASP A 49 8.82 16.17 6.35
C ASP A 49 8.55 15.02 7.32
N VAL A 50 8.58 15.29 8.63
CA VAL A 50 8.23 14.31 9.67
C VAL A 50 6.79 13.84 9.51
N LEU A 51 5.86 14.68 9.02
CA LEU A 51 4.48 14.26 8.80
C LEU A 51 4.30 13.32 7.63
N ASP A 52 5.16 13.33 6.61
CA ASP A 52 4.90 12.53 5.42
C ASP A 52 5.01 11.03 5.70
N SER A 53 5.92 10.61 6.59
CA SER A 53 5.98 9.23 7.08
C SER A 53 4.69 8.83 7.81
N TYR A 54 4.20 9.68 8.72
CA TYR A 54 2.95 9.42 9.45
C TYR A 54 1.71 9.43 8.54
N ILE A 55 1.60 10.41 7.64
CA ILE A 55 0.51 10.49 6.68
C ILE A 55 0.54 9.27 5.75
N ASN A 56 1.73 8.80 5.35
CA ASN A 56 1.86 7.62 4.51
C ASN A 56 1.41 6.34 5.20
N LYS A 57 1.65 6.17 6.52
CA LYS A 57 1.04 5.07 7.30
C LYS A 57 -0.49 5.07 7.17
N TYR A 58 -1.14 6.22 7.37
CA TYR A 58 -2.60 6.31 7.27
C TYR A 58 -3.11 6.14 5.83
N ARG A 59 -2.38 6.66 4.84
CA ARG A 59 -2.70 6.44 3.42
C ARG A 59 -2.59 4.96 3.06
N PHE A 60 -1.58 4.26 3.59
CA PHE A 60 -1.38 2.83 3.37
C PHE A 60 -2.58 2.04 3.88
N LYS A 61 -2.97 2.24 5.15
CA LYS A 61 -4.15 1.59 5.75
C LYS A 61 -5.44 1.87 4.96
N LEU A 62 -5.64 3.12 4.54
CA LEU A 62 -6.77 3.48 3.68
C LEU A 62 -6.71 2.77 2.32
N ALA A 63 -5.52 2.63 1.73
CA ALA A 63 -5.33 1.94 0.45
C ALA A 63 -5.61 0.43 0.58
N GLU A 64 -5.20 -0.21 1.67
CA GLU A 64 -5.53 -1.63 1.97
C GLU A 64 -7.03 -1.85 2.11
N TYR A 65 -7.72 -0.93 2.80
CA TYR A 65 -9.18 -0.95 2.88
C TYR A 65 -9.82 -0.85 1.49
N LEU A 66 -9.42 0.15 0.70
CA LEU A 66 -9.95 0.35 -0.66
C LEU A 66 -9.65 -0.83 -1.58
N PHE A 67 -8.49 -1.48 -1.41
CA PHE A 67 -8.16 -2.71 -2.13
C PHE A 67 -9.12 -3.85 -1.78
N THR A 68 -9.42 -4.03 -0.49
CA THR A 68 -10.38 -5.04 0.01
C THR A 68 -11.79 -4.80 -0.53
N GLU A 69 -12.23 -3.54 -0.56
CA GLU A 69 -13.51 -3.11 -1.15
C GLU A 69 -13.53 -3.10 -2.68
N ARG A 70 -12.44 -3.53 -3.32
CA ARG A 70 -12.26 -3.57 -4.78
C ARG A 70 -12.33 -2.20 -5.46
N ASP A 71 -12.16 -1.10 -4.72
CA ASP A 71 -11.91 0.22 -5.30
C ASP A 71 -10.43 0.35 -5.69
N TYR A 72 -10.04 -0.48 -6.66
CA TYR A 72 -8.66 -0.60 -7.12
C TYR A 72 -8.12 0.69 -7.73
N LYS A 73 -8.99 1.55 -8.27
CA LYS A 73 -8.58 2.83 -8.85
C LYS A 73 -8.08 3.78 -7.76
N GLN A 74 -8.83 3.94 -6.67
CA GLN A 74 -8.40 4.80 -5.56
C GLN A 74 -7.25 4.18 -4.78
N ALA A 75 -7.27 2.86 -4.55
CA ALA A 75 -6.17 2.15 -3.90
C ALA A 75 -4.85 2.33 -4.66
N LEU A 76 -4.85 2.11 -5.98
CA LEU A 76 -3.65 2.29 -6.82
C LEU A 76 -3.12 3.71 -6.79
N ALA A 77 -4.01 4.71 -6.79
CA ALA A 77 -3.60 6.11 -6.69
C ALA A 77 -2.88 6.40 -5.36
N LEU A 78 -3.38 5.86 -4.25
CA LEU A 78 -2.75 6.01 -2.94
C LEU A 78 -1.40 5.29 -2.86
N PHE A 79 -1.32 4.03 -3.29
CA PHE A 79 -0.06 3.29 -3.32
C PHE A 79 1.01 4.00 -4.16
N LYS A 80 0.66 4.50 -5.34
CA LYS A 80 1.58 5.29 -6.18
C LYS A 80 2.02 6.60 -5.52
N THR A 81 1.16 7.25 -4.75
CA THR A 81 1.55 8.44 -3.98
C THR A 81 2.55 8.09 -2.88
N ILE A 82 2.30 7.01 -2.13
CA ILE A 82 3.20 6.57 -1.06
C ILE A 82 4.58 6.22 -1.61
N ILE A 83 4.64 5.44 -2.71
CA ILE A 83 5.91 5.07 -3.36
C ILE A 83 6.74 6.32 -3.68
N ARG A 84 6.15 7.30 -4.37
CA ARG A 84 6.87 8.55 -4.73
C ARG A 84 7.36 9.28 -3.50
N THR A 85 6.48 9.50 -2.52
CA THR A 85 6.82 10.29 -1.33
C THR A 85 7.90 9.61 -0.49
N ASN A 86 7.85 8.29 -0.34
CA ASN A 86 8.86 7.55 0.43
C ASN A 86 10.20 7.46 -0.31
N THR A 87 10.22 7.25 -1.62
CA THR A 87 11.45 7.23 -2.43
C THR A 87 12.13 8.59 -2.44
N ASP A 88 11.37 9.68 -2.66
CA ASP A 88 11.92 11.04 -2.69
C ASP A 88 12.56 11.47 -1.35
N LYS A 89 12.09 10.89 -0.24
CA LYS A 89 12.47 11.29 1.12
C LYS A 89 13.19 10.20 1.93
N ASN A 90 13.45 9.04 1.33
CA ASN A 90 14.07 7.88 1.96
C ASN A 90 13.45 7.52 3.34
N LEU A 91 12.12 7.43 3.41
CA LEU A 91 11.39 7.36 4.70
C LEU A 91 11.18 5.93 5.21
N ASP A 92 10.67 5.03 4.36
CA ASP A 92 10.27 3.68 4.75
C ASP A 92 10.33 2.73 3.53
N HIS A 93 11.37 1.91 3.50
CA HIS A 93 11.64 1.00 2.40
C HIS A 93 10.64 -0.16 2.35
N GLU A 94 10.35 -0.77 3.50
CA GLU A 94 9.44 -1.91 3.61
C GLU A 94 8.02 -1.53 3.17
N MET A 95 7.49 -0.40 3.64
CA MET A 95 6.19 0.10 3.19
C MET A 95 6.20 0.39 1.68
N THR A 96 7.30 0.89 1.14
CA THR A 96 7.43 1.19 -0.29
C THR A 96 7.37 -0.09 -1.12
N GLU A 97 8.08 -1.15 -0.72
CA GLU A 97 8.01 -2.46 -1.35
C GLU A 97 6.59 -3.04 -1.30
N CYS A 98 5.93 -3.01 -0.14
CA CYS A 98 4.54 -3.46 0.01
C CYS A 98 3.60 -2.69 -0.94
N CYS A 99 3.75 -1.37 -1.05
CA CYS A 99 2.97 -0.55 -1.98
C CYS A 99 3.22 -0.98 -3.44
N CYS A 100 4.46 -1.31 -3.80
CA CYS A 100 4.79 -1.78 -5.15
C CYS A 100 4.12 -3.11 -5.46
N VAL A 101 4.12 -4.05 -4.51
CA VAL A 101 3.42 -5.34 -4.64
C VAL A 101 1.92 -5.12 -4.84
N TYR A 102 1.26 -4.36 -3.97
CA TYR A 102 -0.17 -4.07 -4.10
C TYR A 102 -0.50 -3.39 -5.43
N ALA A 103 0.31 -2.42 -5.86
CA ALA A 103 0.13 -1.76 -7.14
C ALA A 103 0.24 -2.74 -8.32
N CYS A 104 1.22 -3.66 -8.29
CA CYS A 104 1.38 -4.71 -9.28
C CYS A 104 0.19 -5.70 -9.30
N LEU A 105 -0.29 -6.12 -8.12
CA LEU A 105 -1.47 -6.98 -8.01
C LEU A 105 -2.72 -6.31 -8.60
N ILE A 106 -2.93 -5.02 -8.31
CA ILE A 106 -4.02 -4.24 -8.93
C ILE A 106 -3.90 -4.25 -10.46
N VAL A 107 -2.68 -4.05 -10.99
CA VAL A 107 -2.44 -4.08 -12.44
C VAL A 107 -2.83 -5.44 -13.03
N ILE A 108 -2.41 -6.54 -12.41
CA ILE A 108 -2.75 -7.91 -12.84
C ILE A 108 -4.27 -8.12 -12.82
N LEU A 109 -4.97 -7.65 -11.78
CA LEU A 109 -6.41 -7.81 -11.64
C LEU A 109 -7.24 -6.94 -12.60
N CYS A 110 -6.76 -5.74 -12.95
CA CYS A 110 -7.58 -4.73 -13.63
C CYS A 110 -7.22 -4.49 -15.10
N LYS A 111 -6.03 -4.92 -15.55
CA LYS A 111 -5.54 -4.64 -16.90
C LYS A 111 -5.67 -5.87 -17.79
N ARG A 112 -5.82 -5.62 -19.09
CA ARG A 112 -5.76 -6.70 -20.07
C ARG A 112 -4.34 -7.27 -20.11
N PRO A 113 -4.16 -8.59 -20.35
CA PRO A 113 -2.87 -9.26 -20.38
C PRO A 113 -1.77 -8.51 -21.16
N GLU A 114 -2.11 -7.97 -22.33
CA GLU A 114 -1.20 -7.26 -23.22
C GLU A 114 -0.63 -5.94 -22.64
N TYR A 115 -1.24 -5.39 -21.58
CA TYR A 115 -0.82 -4.14 -20.94
C TYR A 115 -0.18 -4.33 -19.55
N ILE A 116 -0.15 -5.56 -19.02
CA ILE A 116 0.34 -5.83 -17.65
C ILE A 116 1.81 -5.41 -17.52
N HIS A 117 2.69 -5.91 -18.40
CA HIS A 117 4.13 -5.61 -18.33
C HIS A 117 4.41 -4.10 -18.39
N LYS A 118 3.74 -3.37 -19.30
CA LYS A 118 3.91 -1.91 -19.41
C LYS A 118 3.62 -1.21 -18.08
N HIS A 119 2.50 -1.52 -17.45
CA HIS A 119 2.11 -0.86 -16.20
C HIS A 119 2.96 -1.28 -15.00
N ILE A 120 3.53 -2.48 -15.01
CA ILE A 120 4.45 -2.92 -13.97
C ILE A 120 5.83 -2.29 -14.15
N SER A 121 6.30 -2.11 -15.39
CA SER A 121 7.49 -1.30 -15.65
C SER A 121 7.32 0.14 -15.15
N GLU A 122 6.14 0.75 -15.34
CA GLU A 122 5.84 2.08 -14.78
C GLU A 122 5.90 2.11 -13.24
N ILE A 123 5.61 1.02 -12.54
CA ILE A 123 5.70 0.93 -11.06
C ILE A 123 7.16 0.73 -10.66
N ARG A 124 7.87 -0.17 -11.35
CA ARG A 124 9.30 -0.44 -11.13
C ARG A 124 10.13 0.83 -11.29
N GLU A 125 9.86 1.65 -12.30
CA GLU A 125 10.58 2.91 -12.52
C GLU A 125 10.36 3.95 -11.41
N MET A 126 9.42 3.74 -10.48
CA MET A 126 9.18 4.63 -9.36
C MET A 126 10.12 4.37 -8.18
N THR A 127 10.80 3.22 -8.12
CA THR A 127 11.75 2.88 -7.07
C THR A 127 12.80 1.89 -7.58
N SER A 128 14.08 2.23 -7.42
CA SER A 128 15.20 1.37 -7.84
C SER A 128 15.22 0.04 -7.10
N ASP A 129 14.84 0.05 -5.84
CA ASP A 129 15.14 -1.04 -4.92
C ASP A 129 14.15 -2.21 -5.10
N PHE A 130 12.96 -1.91 -5.65
CA PHE A 130 11.94 -2.94 -5.87
C PHE A 130 12.37 -3.98 -6.90
N GLU A 131 13.12 -3.61 -7.95
CA GLU A 131 13.55 -4.55 -8.99
C GLU A 131 14.45 -5.67 -8.44
N GLU A 132 15.21 -5.39 -7.40
CA GLU A 132 16.12 -6.34 -6.77
C GLU A 132 15.46 -7.14 -5.63
N SER A 133 14.21 -6.80 -5.27
CA SER A 133 13.48 -7.42 -4.17
C SER A 133 12.98 -8.82 -4.50
N VAL A 134 12.93 -9.69 -3.48
CA VAL A 134 12.31 -11.03 -3.58
C VAL A 134 10.83 -10.91 -3.96
N GLN A 135 10.16 -9.87 -3.47
CA GLN A 135 8.77 -9.56 -3.72
C GLN A 135 8.51 -9.29 -5.20
N TYR A 136 9.41 -8.58 -5.88
CA TYR A 136 9.29 -8.36 -7.33
C TYR A 136 9.48 -9.66 -8.12
N LEU A 137 10.42 -10.52 -7.73
CA LEU A 137 10.58 -11.85 -8.35
C LEU A 137 9.30 -12.69 -8.21
N THR A 138 8.64 -12.62 -7.06
CA THR A 138 7.34 -13.28 -6.84
C THR A 138 6.26 -12.70 -7.75
N VAL A 139 6.16 -11.38 -7.85
CA VAL A 139 5.24 -10.71 -8.78
C VAL A 139 5.50 -11.14 -10.22
N GLN A 140 6.76 -11.25 -10.66
CA GLN A 140 7.12 -11.75 -11.98
C GLN A 140 6.61 -13.18 -12.22
N ARG A 141 6.83 -14.09 -11.27
CA ARG A 141 6.33 -15.48 -11.37
C ARG A 141 4.82 -15.54 -11.46
N ILE A 142 4.11 -14.70 -10.70
CA ILE A 142 2.64 -14.60 -10.77
C ILE A 142 2.22 -14.14 -12.18
N ILE A 143 2.85 -13.11 -12.74
CA ILE A 143 2.52 -12.59 -14.07
C ILE A 143 2.75 -13.66 -15.13
N GLU A 144 3.92 -14.29 -15.14
CA GLU A 144 4.26 -15.34 -16.11
C GLU A 144 3.26 -16.50 -16.03
N SER A 145 2.93 -16.95 -14.83
CA SER A 145 1.96 -18.02 -14.62
C SER A 145 0.55 -17.61 -15.05
N TYR A 146 0.14 -16.37 -14.74
CA TYR A 146 -1.14 -15.81 -15.16
C TYR A 146 -1.28 -15.72 -16.68
N LEU A 147 -0.27 -15.18 -17.37
CA LEU A 147 -0.26 -15.05 -18.83
C LEU A 147 -0.28 -16.41 -19.53
N ASN A 148 0.36 -17.41 -18.95
CA ASN A 148 0.36 -18.79 -19.43
C ASN A 148 -0.87 -19.61 -19.01
N LYS A 149 -1.80 -19.02 -18.24
CA LYS A 149 -2.95 -19.72 -17.63
C LYS A 149 -2.55 -20.93 -16.78
N ASN A 150 -1.36 -20.88 -16.19
CA ASN A 150 -0.84 -21.90 -15.28
C ASN A 150 -1.26 -21.57 -13.84
N TYR A 151 -2.44 -22.00 -13.44
CA TYR A 151 -2.97 -21.73 -12.09
C TYR A 151 -2.12 -22.33 -10.97
N GLN A 152 -1.56 -23.53 -11.17
CA GLN A 152 -0.63 -24.14 -10.21
C GLN A 152 0.60 -23.27 -9.99
N GLY A 153 1.15 -22.70 -11.07
CA GLY A 153 2.28 -21.78 -10.98
C GLY A 153 1.97 -20.50 -10.19
N ILE A 154 0.72 -20.02 -10.22
CA ILE A 154 0.28 -18.90 -9.38
C ILE A 154 0.27 -19.33 -7.91
N GLU A 155 -0.31 -20.48 -7.59
CA GLU A 155 -0.35 -21.01 -6.23
C GLU A 155 1.07 -21.22 -5.68
N ASP A 156 1.93 -21.88 -6.44
CA ASP A 156 3.33 -22.15 -6.05
C ASP A 156 4.10 -20.85 -5.80
N ALA A 157 3.89 -19.82 -6.63
CA ALA A 157 4.52 -18.51 -6.45
C ALA A 157 4.11 -17.85 -5.14
N VAL A 158 2.86 -18.01 -4.70
CA VAL A 158 2.36 -17.46 -3.42
C VAL A 158 2.88 -18.27 -2.23
N TRP A 159 2.91 -19.60 -2.33
CA TRP A 159 3.32 -20.47 -1.22
C TRP A 159 4.84 -20.47 -0.97
N LEU A 160 5.65 -20.29 -2.01
CA LEU A 160 7.12 -20.22 -1.88
C LEU A 160 7.63 -18.98 -1.12
N CYS A 161 6.76 -18.01 -0.83
CA CYS A 161 7.10 -16.81 -0.03
C CYS A 161 6.88 -16.98 1.49
N LEU A 162 6.33 -18.11 1.93
CA LEU A 162 6.01 -18.37 3.34
C LEU A 162 7.05 -19.28 4.05
N ILE A 163 8.19 -19.55 3.40
CA ILE A 163 9.30 -20.37 3.90
C ILE A 163 10.57 -19.51 3.90
#